data_AF-A0A2E5ESU9-F1
#
_entry.id   AF-A0A2E5ESU9-F1
#
_cell.length_a   1.000
_cell.length_b   1.000
_cell.length_c   1.000
_cell.angle_alpha   90.00
_cell.angle_beta   90.00
_cell.angle_gamma   90.00
#
_symmetry.space_group_name_H-M   'P 1'
#
loop_
_entity.id
_entity.type
_entity.pdbx_description
1 polymer ?
#
loop_
_entity_poly.entity_id
_entity_poly.type
_entity_poly.pdbx_seq_one_letter_code
_entity_poly.pdbx_strand_id
1 'polypeptide(L)'
;MIRTSLVAILFCVLATGFSTHAQKKEKQLIKHIICSAEESALRIEAAIRERIRKPEGKLTTADYNRVTHLTLAGLGLTDISSLAKLTKIRSLILDHNEISGLTPLAGLVELEKLHLGSNQITDLSPLKNLRKLKFVPLFRNQISNLGPIANWLHVEHLALYCNPVSDLRPLHGLDRLKKVKLQGNPVSPKALEAARKAQPKCNFMWQATQHVFDQHSPFDRGPVARRLKLPEYEIPRGNGPFPKSFTAKHPIGDTSKN
;
A
#
# COMPACT_ATOMS: atom_id res chain seq x y z
N MET A 1 4.72 -12.75 -20.61
CA MET A 1 6.10 -12.41 -20.17
C MET A 1 6.37 -12.76 -18.70
N ILE A 2 5.43 -12.55 -17.76
CA ILE A 2 5.63 -12.98 -16.35
C ILE A 2 5.60 -14.50 -16.19
N ARG A 3 4.69 -15.21 -16.90
CA ARG A 3 4.64 -16.69 -16.93
C ARG A 3 5.96 -17.33 -17.35
N THR A 4 6.70 -16.74 -18.28
CA THR A 4 8.00 -17.26 -18.74
C THR A 4 9.13 -16.94 -17.77
N SER A 5 9.08 -15.80 -17.08
CA SER A 5 10.15 -15.39 -16.16
C SER A 5 10.14 -16.15 -14.82
N LEU A 6 8.95 -16.46 -14.29
CA LEU A 6 8.83 -17.29 -13.08
C LEU A 6 9.08 -18.78 -13.37
N VAL A 7 8.68 -19.28 -14.55
CA VAL A 7 9.05 -20.62 -15.02
C VAL A 7 10.56 -20.73 -15.26
N ALA A 8 11.23 -19.67 -15.71
CA ALA A 8 12.69 -19.65 -15.84
C ALA A 8 13.41 -19.69 -14.48
N ILE A 9 12.91 -18.97 -13.46
CA ILE A 9 13.43 -19.06 -12.08
C ILE A 9 13.22 -20.48 -11.54
N LEU A 10 12.08 -21.11 -11.83
CA LEU A 10 11.79 -22.50 -11.47
C LEU A 10 12.81 -23.47 -12.11
N PHE A 11 13.23 -23.24 -13.36
CA PHE A 11 14.25 -24.06 -14.03
C PHE A 11 15.66 -23.81 -13.50
N CYS A 12 16.02 -22.56 -13.16
CA CYS A 12 17.36 -22.22 -12.65
C CYS A 12 17.59 -22.74 -11.22
N VAL A 13 16.60 -22.69 -10.34
CA VAL A 13 16.73 -23.17 -8.94
C VAL A 13 16.84 -24.70 -8.86
N LEU A 14 16.26 -25.42 -9.82
CA LEU A 14 16.39 -26.88 -9.92
C LEU A 14 17.80 -27.33 -10.39
N ALA A 15 18.62 -26.43 -10.94
CA ALA A 15 19.93 -26.75 -11.50
C ALA A 15 21.10 -26.63 -10.49
N THR A 16 20.90 -26.04 -9.31
CA THR A 16 21.97 -25.85 -8.31
C THR A 16 21.82 -26.83 -7.14
N GLY A 17 22.80 -27.72 -6.97
CA GLY A 17 22.79 -28.83 -6.00
C GLY A 17 22.94 -28.41 -4.53
N PHE A 18 21.84 -28.03 -3.89
CA PHE A 18 21.71 -27.89 -2.43
C PHE A 18 20.69 -28.88 -1.84
N SER A 19 20.84 -29.17 -0.54
CA SER A 19 20.10 -30.18 0.24
C SER A 19 18.58 -30.21 0.00
N THR A 20 18.03 -31.42 -0.17
CA THR A 20 16.64 -31.73 -0.57
C THR A 20 15.57 -31.10 0.34
N HIS A 21 15.90 -30.81 1.61
CA HIS A 21 14.95 -30.21 2.55
C HIS A 21 14.78 -28.69 2.33
N ALA A 22 15.86 -27.98 1.98
CA ALA A 22 15.81 -26.55 1.65
C ALA A 22 15.05 -26.33 0.34
N GLN A 23 15.31 -27.14 -0.68
CA GLN A 23 14.59 -27.12 -1.95
C GLN A 23 13.08 -27.38 -1.79
N LYS A 24 12.67 -28.25 -0.86
CA LYS A 24 11.24 -28.53 -0.61
C LYS A 24 10.52 -27.34 0.01
N LYS A 25 11.12 -26.65 1.00
CA LYS A 25 10.57 -25.43 1.61
C LYS A 25 10.51 -24.28 0.60
N GLU A 26 11.57 -24.10 -0.18
CA GLU A 26 11.65 -23.09 -1.24
C GLU A 26 10.60 -23.32 -2.33
N LYS A 27 10.46 -24.56 -2.83
CA LYS A 27 9.42 -24.94 -3.80
C LYS A 27 8.01 -24.70 -3.27
N GLN A 28 7.76 -24.98 -1.99
CA GLN A 28 6.46 -24.76 -1.35
C GLN A 28 6.16 -23.25 -1.19
N LEU A 29 7.17 -22.46 -0.82
CA LEU A 29 7.07 -21.01 -0.73
C LEU A 29 6.78 -20.38 -2.10
N ILE A 30 7.51 -20.80 -3.14
CA ILE A 30 7.29 -20.36 -4.52
C ILE A 30 5.87 -20.69 -4.99
N LYS A 31 5.38 -21.91 -4.70
CA LYS A 31 4.01 -22.31 -5.05
C LYS A 31 2.96 -21.42 -4.38
N HIS A 32 3.15 -21.09 -3.10
CA HIS A 32 2.24 -20.21 -2.36
C HIS A 32 2.23 -18.78 -2.92
N ILE A 33 3.41 -18.23 -3.24
CA ILE A 33 3.54 -16.90 -3.84
C ILE A 33 2.83 -16.83 -5.20
N ILE A 34 3.03 -17.85 -6.06
CA ILE A 34 2.37 -17.91 -7.37
C ILE A 34 0.84 -17.95 -7.20
N CYS A 35 0.34 -18.76 -6.27
CA CYS A 35 -1.10 -18.85 -5.96
C CYS A 35 -1.68 -17.50 -5.53
N SER A 36 -1.00 -16.81 -4.61
CA SER A 36 -1.41 -15.48 -4.11
C SER A 36 -1.43 -14.41 -5.22
N ALA A 37 -0.44 -14.44 -6.14
CA ALA A 37 -0.38 -13.52 -7.26
C ALA A 37 -1.49 -13.78 -8.29
N GLU A 38 -1.78 -15.05 -8.60
CA GLU A 38 -2.89 -15.42 -9.50
C GLU A 38 -4.25 -15.02 -8.91
N GLU A 39 -4.45 -15.23 -7.61
CA GLU A 39 -5.66 -14.76 -6.91
C GLU A 39 -5.79 -13.23 -6.96
N SER A 40 -4.70 -12.50 -6.75
CA SER A 40 -4.71 -11.03 -6.83
C SER A 40 -5.10 -10.56 -8.24
N ALA A 41 -4.56 -11.20 -9.28
CA ALA A 41 -4.91 -10.90 -10.66
C ALA A 41 -6.39 -11.18 -10.97
N LEU A 42 -6.94 -12.29 -10.46
CA LEU A 42 -8.36 -12.62 -10.61
C LEU A 42 -9.27 -11.61 -9.91
N ARG A 43 -8.95 -11.21 -8.68
CA ARG A 43 -9.70 -10.18 -7.92
C ARG A 43 -9.68 -8.83 -8.64
N ILE A 44 -8.53 -8.43 -9.19
CA ILE A 44 -8.39 -7.20 -9.98
C ILE A 44 -9.21 -7.28 -11.27
N GLU A 45 -9.12 -8.39 -12.01
CA GLU A 45 -9.85 -8.57 -13.26
C GLU A 45 -11.37 -8.56 -13.02
N ALA A 46 -11.86 -9.23 -11.98
CA ALA A 46 -13.27 -9.23 -11.60
C ALA A 46 -13.78 -7.79 -11.35
N ALA A 47 -13.03 -7.00 -10.59
CA ALA A 47 -13.38 -5.60 -10.33
C ALA A 47 -13.37 -4.73 -11.61
N ILE A 48 -12.43 -4.98 -12.53
CA ILE A 48 -12.40 -4.29 -13.84
C ILE A 48 -13.65 -4.65 -14.64
N ARG A 49 -14.00 -5.94 -14.72
CA ARG A 49 -15.17 -6.44 -15.46
C ARG A 49 -16.47 -5.87 -14.94
N GLU A 50 -16.63 -5.84 -13.61
CA GLU A 50 -17.76 -5.19 -12.95
C GLU A 50 -17.83 -3.71 -13.32
N ARG A 51 -16.69 -3.00 -13.23
CA ARG A 51 -16.62 -1.56 -13.49
C ARG A 51 -17.04 -1.18 -14.90
N ILE A 52 -16.70 -2.00 -15.90
CA ILE A 52 -17.02 -1.75 -17.31
C ILE A 52 -18.29 -2.47 -17.80
N ARG A 53 -18.96 -3.23 -16.92
CA ARG A 53 -20.13 -4.08 -17.20
C ARG A 53 -19.89 -5.08 -18.33
N LYS A 54 -18.77 -5.80 -18.26
CA LYS A 54 -18.38 -6.83 -19.24
C LYS A 54 -17.96 -8.12 -18.52
N PRO A 55 -18.92 -9.00 -18.19
CA PRO A 55 -18.65 -10.19 -17.37
C PRO A 55 -17.74 -11.19 -18.08
N GLU A 56 -17.83 -11.31 -19.40
CA GLU A 56 -17.14 -12.35 -20.18
C GLU A 56 -16.33 -11.78 -21.34
N GLY A 57 -15.61 -12.67 -22.04
CA GLY A 57 -14.81 -12.34 -23.20
C GLY A 57 -13.49 -11.63 -22.87
N LYS A 58 -12.65 -11.45 -23.88
CA LYS A 58 -11.32 -10.85 -23.74
C LYS A 58 -11.43 -9.35 -23.43
N LEU A 59 -10.68 -8.90 -22.43
CA LEU A 59 -10.48 -7.47 -22.17
C LEU A 59 -9.50 -6.88 -23.18
N THR A 60 -9.91 -5.78 -23.80
CA THR A 60 -9.14 -5.04 -24.81
C THR A 60 -8.54 -3.77 -24.22
N THR A 61 -7.64 -3.11 -24.95
CA THR A 61 -7.12 -1.79 -24.56
C THR A 61 -8.22 -0.74 -24.40
N ALA A 62 -9.24 -0.78 -25.28
CA ALA A 62 -10.40 0.10 -25.16
C ALA A 62 -11.17 -0.13 -23.86
N ASP A 63 -11.31 -1.40 -23.43
CA ASP A 63 -11.93 -1.75 -22.15
C ASP A 63 -11.15 -1.15 -20.97
N TYR A 64 -9.82 -1.31 -20.95
CA TYR A 64 -8.98 -0.74 -19.89
C TYR A 64 -9.05 0.79 -19.84
N ASN A 65 -9.11 1.46 -21.00
CA ASN A 65 -9.21 2.92 -21.07
C ASN A 65 -10.53 3.47 -20.54
N ARG A 66 -11.60 2.66 -20.46
CA ARG A 66 -12.88 3.05 -19.84
C ARG A 66 -12.82 3.09 -18.31
N VAL A 67 -11.82 2.44 -17.70
CA VAL A 67 -11.65 2.41 -16.25
C VAL A 67 -10.95 3.68 -15.77
N THR A 68 -11.75 4.67 -15.34
CA THR A 68 -11.24 5.93 -14.78
C THR A 68 -11.18 5.91 -13.25
N HIS A 69 -11.95 5.04 -12.61
CA HIS A 69 -12.03 4.90 -11.15
C HIS A 69 -12.16 3.42 -10.81
N LEU A 70 -11.38 2.93 -9.85
CA LEU A 70 -11.42 1.54 -9.40
C LEU A 70 -11.20 1.44 -7.89
N THR A 71 -11.99 0.60 -7.22
CA THR A 71 -11.89 0.31 -5.79
C THR A 71 -11.52 -1.15 -5.59
N LEU A 72 -10.44 -1.39 -4.86
CA LEU A 72 -9.82 -2.69 -4.61
C LEU A 72 -9.42 -2.83 -3.13
N ALA A 73 -10.15 -2.19 -2.23
CA ALA A 73 -9.82 -2.17 -0.80
C ALA A 73 -10.19 -3.49 -0.12
N GLY A 74 -9.33 -4.00 0.77
CA GLY A 74 -9.66 -5.16 1.59
C GLY A 74 -9.68 -6.50 0.84
N LEU A 75 -8.95 -6.62 -0.27
CA LEU A 75 -8.97 -7.81 -1.14
C LEU A 75 -7.76 -8.75 -0.93
N GLY A 76 -6.87 -8.44 0.03
CA GLY A 76 -5.66 -9.22 0.28
C GLY A 76 -4.71 -9.24 -0.92
N LEU A 77 -4.61 -8.13 -1.65
CA LEU A 77 -3.77 -8.04 -2.85
C LEU A 77 -2.29 -7.99 -2.46
N THR A 78 -1.49 -8.86 -3.07
CA THR A 78 -0.02 -8.88 -2.95
C THR A 78 0.64 -8.48 -4.27
N ASP A 79 0.09 -8.95 -5.40
CA ASP A 79 0.52 -8.55 -6.75
C ASP A 79 -0.51 -7.63 -7.42
N ILE A 80 -0.03 -6.46 -7.85
CA ILE A 80 -0.84 -5.45 -8.55
C ILE A 80 -0.38 -5.25 -10.00
N SER A 81 0.40 -6.18 -10.56
CA SER A 81 0.95 -6.08 -11.92
C SER A 81 -0.13 -5.85 -12.99
N SER A 82 -1.31 -6.41 -12.80
CA SER A 82 -2.46 -6.24 -13.69
C SER A 82 -2.95 -4.78 -13.81
N LEU A 83 -2.67 -3.92 -12.84
CA LEU A 83 -3.08 -2.50 -12.85
C LEU A 83 -2.29 -1.65 -13.84
N ALA A 84 -1.11 -2.08 -14.27
CA ALA A 84 -0.25 -1.33 -15.19
C ALA A 84 -0.93 -1.00 -16.55
N LYS A 85 -1.98 -1.74 -16.91
CA LYS A 85 -2.76 -1.53 -18.15
C LYS A 85 -3.74 -0.36 -18.05
N LEU A 86 -4.08 0.11 -16.85
CA LEU A 86 -5.12 1.11 -16.59
C LEU A 86 -4.63 2.54 -16.79
N THR A 87 -3.96 2.85 -17.90
CA THR A 87 -3.24 4.12 -18.13
C THR A 87 -4.11 5.40 -18.06
N LYS A 88 -5.44 5.26 -18.12
CA LYS A 88 -6.40 6.37 -18.03
C LYS A 88 -7.08 6.48 -16.66
N ILE A 89 -6.66 5.69 -15.67
CA ILE A 89 -7.20 5.74 -14.31
C ILE A 89 -6.84 7.06 -13.62
N ARG A 90 -7.83 7.68 -12.98
CA ARG A 90 -7.71 8.93 -12.22
C ARG A 90 -7.88 8.73 -10.73
N SER A 91 -8.63 7.70 -10.31
CA SER A 91 -8.85 7.38 -8.90
C SER A 91 -8.67 5.90 -8.65
N LEU A 92 -7.77 5.54 -7.74
CA LEU A 92 -7.48 4.16 -7.39
C LEU A 92 -7.45 4.01 -5.87
N ILE A 93 -8.29 3.09 -5.35
CA ILE A 93 -8.37 2.79 -3.93
C ILE A 93 -7.82 1.38 -3.69
N LEU A 94 -6.69 1.29 -2.99
CA LEU A 94 -5.98 0.05 -2.66
C LEU A 94 -5.76 -0.09 -1.14
N ASP A 95 -6.55 0.62 -0.33
CA ASP A 95 -6.45 0.55 1.14
C ASP A 95 -6.66 -0.88 1.66
N HIS A 96 -6.00 -1.24 2.76
CA HIS A 96 -6.18 -2.53 3.44
C HIS A 96 -5.85 -3.74 2.54
N ASN A 97 -4.63 -3.78 1.99
CA ASN A 97 -4.11 -4.92 1.25
C ASN A 97 -2.71 -5.29 1.79
N GLU A 98 -2.00 -6.17 1.08
CA GLU A 98 -0.67 -6.66 1.43
C GLU A 98 0.38 -6.20 0.40
N ILE A 99 0.20 -5.00 -0.14
CA ILE A 99 1.03 -4.47 -1.23
C ILE A 99 2.33 -3.91 -0.66
N SER A 100 3.46 -4.36 -1.19
CA SER A 100 4.79 -3.82 -0.88
C SER A 100 5.43 -3.10 -2.07
N GLY A 101 5.22 -3.64 -3.28
CA GLY A 101 5.78 -3.11 -4.52
C GLY A 101 4.82 -2.19 -5.29
N LEU A 102 5.30 -1.00 -5.68
CA LEU A 102 4.51 0.00 -6.40
C LEU A 102 4.87 0.16 -7.88
N THR A 103 5.82 -0.61 -8.39
CA THR A 103 6.29 -0.55 -9.80
C THR A 103 5.15 -0.54 -10.83
N PRO A 104 4.09 -1.36 -10.70
CA PRO A 104 2.99 -1.35 -11.66
C PRO A 104 2.23 -0.03 -11.77
N LEU A 105 2.35 0.87 -10.77
CA LEU A 105 1.68 2.17 -10.75
C LEU A 105 2.49 3.29 -11.42
N ALA A 106 3.76 3.06 -11.75
CA ALA A 106 4.68 4.10 -12.21
C ALA A 106 4.24 4.82 -13.50
N GLY A 107 3.53 4.10 -14.39
CA GLY A 107 3.02 4.61 -15.66
C GLY A 107 1.63 5.25 -15.59
N LEU A 108 0.97 5.25 -14.42
CA LEU A 108 -0.42 5.72 -14.26
C LEU A 108 -0.47 7.25 -14.06
N VAL A 109 0.13 7.99 -14.99
CA VAL A 109 0.40 9.44 -14.88
C VAL A 109 -0.84 10.32 -14.81
N GLU A 110 -2.01 9.77 -15.12
CA GLU A 110 -3.32 10.44 -14.99
C GLU A 110 -3.92 10.36 -13.58
N LEU A 111 -3.29 9.65 -12.64
CA LEU A 111 -3.78 9.52 -11.27
C LEU A 111 -3.86 10.88 -10.55
N GLU A 112 -5.05 11.16 -10.01
CA GLU A 112 -5.35 12.32 -9.17
C GLU A 112 -5.62 11.90 -7.71
N LYS A 113 -6.16 10.70 -7.49
CA LYS A 113 -6.44 10.15 -6.17
C LYS A 113 -5.87 8.74 -6.07
N LEU A 114 -5.04 8.50 -5.06
CA LEU A 114 -4.41 7.21 -4.84
C LEU A 114 -4.42 6.88 -3.35
N HIS A 115 -5.21 5.88 -2.98
CA HIS A 115 -5.27 5.41 -1.60
C HIS A 115 -4.48 4.11 -1.45
N LEU A 116 -3.54 4.10 -0.52
CA LEU A 116 -2.59 3.01 -0.28
C LEU A 116 -2.39 2.78 1.24
N GLY A 117 -3.34 3.21 2.07
CA GLY A 117 -3.27 3.05 3.51
C GLY A 117 -3.40 1.59 3.95
N SER A 118 -2.80 1.24 5.08
CA SER A 118 -2.76 -0.13 5.62
C SER A 118 -2.25 -1.15 4.59
N ASN A 119 -1.01 -0.96 4.17
CA ASN A 119 -0.26 -1.84 3.27
C ASN A 119 1.16 -2.07 3.85
N GLN A 120 2.07 -2.64 3.05
CA GLN A 120 3.44 -2.97 3.46
C GLN A 120 4.49 -2.16 2.68
N ILE A 121 4.17 -0.89 2.38
CA ILE A 121 4.97 -0.04 1.49
C ILE A 121 6.15 0.56 2.24
N THR A 122 7.33 0.46 1.65
CA THR A 122 8.58 1.09 2.14
C THR A 122 9.15 2.12 1.16
N ASP A 123 8.96 1.89 -0.15
CA ASP A 123 9.54 2.71 -1.21
C ASP A 123 8.48 3.40 -2.08
N LEU A 124 8.55 4.73 -2.16
CA LEU A 124 7.69 5.57 -2.99
C LEU A 124 8.33 5.93 -4.34
N SER A 125 9.56 5.50 -4.63
CA SER A 125 10.29 5.83 -5.86
C SER A 125 9.51 5.54 -7.14
N PRO A 126 8.73 4.44 -7.26
CA PRO A 126 7.89 4.21 -8.43
C PRO A 126 6.85 5.30 -8.70
N LEU A 127 6.41 6.03 -7.67
CA LEU A 127 5.36 7.04 -7.77
C LEU A 127 5.90 8.45 -8.07
N LYS A 128 7.22 8.64 -8.19
CA LYS A 128 7.86 9.97 -8.31
C LYS A 128 7.35 10.82 -9.48
N ASN A 129 6.85 10.18 -10.54
CA ASN A 129 6.39 10.85 -11.76
C ASN A 129 4.87 11.13 -11.78
N LEU A 130 4.12 10.76 -10.73
CA LEU A 130 2.68 10.96 -10.65
C LEU A 130 2.32 12.39 -10.24
N ARG A 131 2.64 13.35 -11.11
CA ARG A 131 2.57 14.80 -10.83
C ARG A 131 1.14 15.35 -10.68
N LYS A 132 0.12 14.58 -11.08
CA LYS A 132 -1.30 14.95 -11.01
C LYS A 132 -1.97 14.54 -9.69
N LEU A 133 -1.27 13.83 -8.80
CA LEU A 133 -1.80 13.42 -7.50
C LEU A 133 -2.21 14.64 -6.67
N LYS A 134 -3.42 14.58 -6.10
CA LYS A 134 -4.03 15.59 -5.23
C LYS A 134 -4.33 15.03 -3.84
N PHE A 135 -4.80 13.79 -3.77
CA PHE A 135 -5.24 13.14 -2.54
C PHE A 135 -4.54 11.78 -2.39
N VAL A 136 -3.66 11.67 -1.41
CA VAL A 136 -2.78 10.49 -1.24
C VAL A 136 -2.77 10.00 0.21
N PRO A 137 -3.71 9.12 0.62
CA PRO A 137 -3.60 8.39 1.87
C PRO A 137 -2.55 7.27 1.80
N LEU A 138 -1.56 7.33 2.70
CA LEU A 138 -0.42 6.41 2.83
C LEU A 138 -0.26 5.92 4.28
N PHE A 139 -1.29 6.05 5.10
CA PHE A 139 -1.24 5.74 6.52
C PHE A 139 -0.97 4.26 6.80
N ARG A 140 -0.42 3.92 7.97
CA ARG A 140 -0.14 2.53 8.37
C ARG A 140 0.65 1.77 7.30
N ASN A 141 1.80 2.32 6.93
CA ASN A 141 2.81 1.69 6.06
C ASN A 141 4.18 1.71 6.79
N GLN A 142 5.27 1.46 6.07
CA GLN A 142 6.64 1.50 6.60
C GLN A 142 7.50 2.53 5.85
N ILE A 143 6.90 3.65 5.45
CA ILE A 143 7.55 4.71 4.67
C ILE A 143 8.37 5.60 5.62
N SER A 144 9.68 5.70 5.37
CA SER A 144 10.56 6.64 6.07
C SER A 144 11.09 7.75 5.15
N ASN A 145 11.25 7.45 3.87
CA ASN A 145 11.83 8.36 2.88
C ASN A 145 10.74 9.03 2.04
N LEU A 146 10.59 10.34 2.21
CA LEU A 146 9.68 11.16 1.41
C LEU A 146 10.34 11.80 0.18
N GLY A 147 11.64 11.59 -0.08
CA GLY A 147 12.34 12.15 -1.24
C GLY A 147 11.59 12.01 -2.58
N PRO A 148 10.98 10.84 -2.90
CA PRO A 148 10.22 10.65 -4.14
C PRO A 148 9.01 11.57 -4.33
N ILE A 149 8.44 12.16 -3.27
CA ILE A 149 7.21 12.95 -3.36
C ILE A 149 7.46 14.43 -3.69
N ALA A 150 8.71 14.87 -3.76
CA ALA A 150 9.08 16.26 -4.01
C ALA A 150 8.51 16.83 -5.34
N ASN A 151 8.17 15.95 -6.30
CA ASN A 151 7.59 16.33 -7.60
C ASN A 151 6.05 16.24 -7.65
N TRP A 152 5.38 15.94 -6.54
CA TRP A 152 3.91 15.91 -6.47
C TRP A 152 3.33 17.33 -6.35
N LEU A 153 3.62 18.19 -7.33
CA LEU A 153 3.34 19.64 -7.28
C LEU A 153 1.85 20.00 -7.11
N HIS A 154 0.95 19.04 -7.34
CA HIS A 154 -0.50 19.21 -7.20
C HIS A 154 -1.10 18.58 -5.93
N VAL A 155 -0.27 18.00 -5.05
CA VAL A 155 -0.77 17.34 -3.84
C VAL A 155 -1.35 18.37 -2.88
N GLU A 156 -2.60 18.14 -2.48
CA GLU A 156 -3.33 19.00 -1.55
C GLU A 156 -3.50 18.34 -0.19
N HIS A 157 -3.66 17.01 -0.18
CA HIS A 157 -3.94 16.22 1.01
C HIS A 157 -3.06 14.98 1.06
N LEU A 158 -2.24 14.91 2.08
CA LEU A 158 -1.31 13.81 2.33
C LEU A 158 -1.55 13.23 3.71
N ALA A 159 -1.84 11.93 3.80
CA ALA A 159 -1.99 11.26 5.09
C ALA A 159 -0.90 10.22 5.29
N LEU A 160 0.02 10.49 6.21
CA LEU A 160 1.20 9.67 6.49
C LEU A 160 1.18 9.10 7.91
N TYR A 161 0.06 9.19 8.63
CA TYR A 161 0.02 8.76 10.02
C TYR A 161 0.37 7.28 10.19
N CYS A 162 1.01 6.94 11.30
CA CYS A 162 1.56 5.61 11.58
C CYS A 162 2.54 5.13 10.49
N ASN A 163 3.59 5.91 10.27
CA ASN A 163 4.76 5.55 9.46
C ASN A 163 6.05 5.95 10.22
N PRO A 164 7.22 5.44 9.83
CA PRO A 164 8.50 5.86 10.39
C PRO A 164 9.09 7.13 9.73
N VAL A 165 8.28 8.15 9.42
CA VAL A 165 8.78 9.41 8.84
C VAL A 165 9.36 10.32 9.93
N SER A 166 10.59 10.78 9.74
CA SER A 166 11.23 11.78 10.62
C SER A 166 11.62 13.06 9.88
N ASP A 167 11.94 12.95 8.58
CA ASP A 167 12.35 14.07 7.73
C ASP A 167 11.17 14.64 6.93
N LEU A 168 10.85 15.91 7.17
CA LEU A 168 9.77 16.64 6.50
C LEU A 168 10.27 17.59 5.41
N ARG A 169 11.58 17.73 5.19
CA ARG A 169 12.14 18.64 4.17
C ARG A 169 11.56 18.39 2.77
N PRO A 170 11.26 17.16 2.33
CA PRO A 170 10.64 16.92 1.02
C PRO A 170 9.24 17.57 0.85
N LEU A 171 8.59 17.99 1.94
CA LEU A 171 7.30 18.69 1.90
C LEU A 171 7.43 20.19 1.61
N HIS A 172 8.62 20.78 1.76
CA HIS A 172 8.81 22.23 1.74
C HIS A 172 8.52 22.87 0.37
N GLY A 173 8.61 22.13 -0.73
CA GLY A 173 8.33 22.63 -2.09
C GLY A 173 6.94 22.31 -2.63
N LEU A 174 6.03 21.82 -1.78
CA LEU A 174 4.69 21.40 -2.19
C LEU A 174 3.68 22.54 -1.97
N ASP A 175 3.74 23.58 -2.81
CA ASP A 175 3.00 24.85 -2.62
C ASP A 175 1.47 24.72 -2.58
N ARG A 176 0.92 23.62 -3.09
CA ARG A 176 -0.52 23.33 -3.08
C ARG A 176 -0.98 22.52 -1.87
N LEU A 177 -0.05 22.14 -0.99
CA LEU A 177 -0.33 21.29 0.16
C LEU A 177 -1.20 22.05 1.18
N LYS A 178 -2.41 21.55 1.40
CA LYS A 178 -3.39 22.14 2.33
C LYS A 178 -3.40 21.42 3.67
N LYS A 179 -3.17 20.11 3.66
CA LYS A 179 -3.30 19.27 4.86
C LYS A 179 -2.34 18.10 4.85
N VAL A 180 -1.60 17.93 5.95
CA VAL A 180 -0.76 16.76 6.21
C VAL A 180 -1.14 16.14 7.54
N LYS A 181 -1.35 14.82 7.55
CA LYS A 181 -1.53 14.04 8.79
C LYS A 181 -0.24 13.26 9.08
N LEU A 182 0.42 13.54 10.21
CA LEU A 182 1.72 13.00 10.61
C LEU A 182 1.68 12.27 11.96
N GLN A 183 0.51 12.05 12.54
CA GLN A 183 0.41 11.40 13.84
C GLN A 183 1.06 10.00 13.81
N GLY A 184 1.66 9.54 14.91
CA GLY A 184 2.29 8.22 14.91
C GLY A 184 3.61 8.15 14.11
N ASN A 185 4.25 9.28 13.84
CA ASN A 185 5.56 9.36 13.18
C ASN A 185 6.62 9.94 14.13
N PRO A 186 7.89 9.49 14.05
CA PRO A 186 9.01 9.99 14.86
C PRO A 186 9.52 11.37 14.38
N VAL A 187 8.61 12.34 14.18
CA VAL A 187 8.93 13.72 13.81
C VAL A 187 9.32 14.50 15.05
N SER A 188 10.49 15.15 15.03
CA SER A 188 10.92 16.03 16.12
C SER A 188 10.15 17.36 16.09
N PRO A 189 9.93 18.01 17.26
CA PRO A 189 9.31 19.35 17.30
C PRO A 189 10.03 20.37 16.41
N LYS A 190 11.36 20.31 16.35
CA LYS A 190 12.18 21.17 15.48
C LYS A 190 11.89 20.94 13.98
N ALA A 191 11.77 19.68 13.56
CA ALA A 191 11.45 19.35 12.17
C ALA A 191 10.03 19.82 11.80
N LEU A 192 9.07 19.64 12.72
CA LEU A 192 7.69 20.11 12.53
C LEU A 192 7.63 21.63 12.41
N GLU A 193 8.35 22.36 13.26
CA GLU A 193 8.38 23.82 13.22
C GLU A 193 9.01 24.34 11.92
N ALA A 194 10.11 23.73 11.47
CA ALA A 194 10.72 24.05 10.19
C ALA A 194 9.75 23.83 9.02
N ALA A 195 9.00 22.72 9.03
CA ALA A 195 8.01 22.42 8.01
C ALA A 195 6.84 23.42 8.00
N ARG A 196 6.35 23.83 9.19
CA ARG A 196 5.31 24.87 9.32
C ARG A 196 5.77 26.22 8.79
N LYS A 197 7.02 26.60 9.08
CA LYS A 197 7.62 27.83 8.55
C LYS A 197 7.76 27.79 7.02
N ALA A 198 8.14 26.63 6.46
CA ALA A 198 8.26 26.45 5.02
C ALA A 198 6.90 26.40 4.30
N GLN A 199 5.84 25.93 4.97
CA GLN A 199 4.50 25.75 4.41
C GLN A 199 3.43 26.35 5.34
N PRO A 200 3.37 27.68 5.50
CA PRO A 200 2.52 28.34 6.50
C PRO A 200 1.01 28.21 6.22
N LYS A 201 0.62 27.94 4.97
CA LYS A 201 -0.78 27.72 4.57
C LYS A 201 -1.23 26.28 4.80
N CYS A 202 -0.31 25.36 5.07
CA CYS A 202 -0.59 23.94 5.24
C CYS A 202 -0.96 23.64 6.69
N ASN A 203 -2.08 22.92 6.88
CA ASN A 203 -2.46 22.38 8.18
C ASN A 203 -1.69 21.07 8.46
N PHE A 204 -0.65 21.17 9.30
CA PHE A 204 0.08 20.02 9.83
C PHE A 204 -0.62 19.47 11.08
N MET A 205 -1.31 18.35 10.92
CA MET A 205 -1.86 17.57 12.02
C MET A 205 -0.81 16.60 12.54
N TRP A 206 -0.25 16.90 13.70
CA TRP A 206 0.73 16.05 14.36
C TRP A 206 0.42 15.97 15.85
N GLN A 207 0.70 14.82 16.46
CA GLN A 207 0.62 14.61 17.90
C GLN A 207 1.91 13.92 18.34
N ALA A 208 2.58 14.49 19.34
CA ALA A 208 3.74 13.88 19.97
C ALA A 208 3.33 12.51 20.51
N THR A 209 3.91 11.43 19.98
CA THR A 209 3.63 10.07 20.42
C THR A 209 4.24 9.84 21.80
N GLN A 210 3.44 10.03 22.84
CA GLN A 210 3.51 9.23 24.07
C GLN A 210 2.35 8.21 24.16
N HIS A 211 1.51 8.12 23.12
CA HIS A 211 0.41 7.16 23.05
C HIS A 211 0.60 6.22 21.87
N VAL A 212 0.58 4.92 22.19
CA VAL A 212 0.45 3.83 21.23
C VAL A 212 -0.87 4.05 20.48
N PHE A 213 -0.82 4.09 19.15
CA PHE A 213 -2.00 4.15 18.31
C PHE A 213 -2.74 2.81 18.42
N ASP A 214 -3.65 2.72 19.39
CA ASP A 214 -4.65 1.67 19.43
C ASP A 214 -5.64 1.87 18.27
N GLN A 215 -5.98 0.78 17.62
CA GLN A 215 -7.00 0.63 16.57
C GLN A 215 -8.41 1.10 17.00
N HIS A 216 -8.59 1.48 18.26
CA HIS A 216 -9.78 2.14 18.81
C HIS A 216 -9.79 3.68 18.64
N SER A 217 -8.81 4.26 17.94
CA SER A 217 -8.77 5.70 17.68
C SER A 217 -10.03 6.17 16.93
N PRO A 218 -10.72 7.25 17.36
CA PRO A 218 -12.03 7.66 16.83
C PRO A 218 -12.02 8.07 15.34
N PHE A 219 -10.87 8.04 14.67
CA PHE A 219 -10.68 8.41 13.27
C PHE A 219 -10.97 7.30 12.26
N ASP A 220 -11.16 6.04 12.70
CA ASP A 220 -11.47 4.88 11.84
C ASP A 220 -12.99 4.57 11.74
N ARG A 221 -13.88 5.46 12.20
CA ARG A 221 -15.35 5.25 12.13
C ARG A 221 -15.96 5.43 10.73
N GLY A 222 -15.31 4.93 9.69
CA GLY A 222 -15.93 4.73 8.37
C GLY A 222 -16.78 3.45 8.36
N PRO A 223 -17.85 3.36 7.54
CA PRO A 223 -18.74 2.19 7.50
C PRO A 223 -18.05 0.86 7.16
N VAL A 224 -16.84 0.89 6.58
CA VAL A 224 -16.04 -0.31 6.25
C VAL A 224 -15.39 -0.94 7.49
N ALA A 225 -15.07 -0.15 8.53
CA ALA A 225 -14.41 -0.64 9.75
C ALA A 225 -15.33 -1.52 10.62
N ARG A 226 -16.66 -1.44 10.44
CA ARG A 226 -17.61 -2.23 11.24
C ARG A 226 -17.68 -3.72 10.86
N ARG A 227 -17.09 -4.13 9.72
CA ARG A 227 -17.17 -5.52 9.23
C ARG A 227 -15.94 -6.39 9.52
N LEU A 228 -14.85 -5.83 10.04
CA LEU A 228 -13.65 -6.58 10.38
C LEU A 228 -13.43 -6.54 11.90
N LYS A 229 -14.13 -7.41 12.63
CA LYS A 229 -13.72 -7.78 13.99
C LYS A 229 -12.48 -8.67 13.86
N LEU A 230 -11.29 -8.08 13.93
CA LEU A 230 -10.06 -8.84 14.11
C LEU A 230 -9.96 -9.29 15.58
N PRO A 231 -9.56 -10.54 15.87
CA PRO A 231 -9.52 -11.07 17.24
C PRO A 231 -8.49 -10.32 18.11
N GLU A 232 -8.86 -10.05 19.37
CA GLU A 232 -8.13 -9.25 20.37
C GLU A 232 -6.77 -9.83 20.83
N TYR A 233 -6.36 -10.99 20.32
CA TYR A 233 -5.24 -11.75 20.86
C TYR A 233 -3.95 -11.52 20.08
N GLU A 234 -3.41 -10.29 20.10
CA GLU A 234 -1.99 -10.02 19.78
C GLU A 234 -1.57 -8.56 20.11
N ILE A 235 -2.08 -7.99 21.23
CA ILE A 235 -1.63 -6.66 21.70
C ILE A 235 -0.66 -6.85 22.88
N PRO A 236 0.64 -6.52 22.75
CA PRO A 236 1.50 -6.35 23.91
C PRO A 236 1.01 -5.10 24.66
N ARG A 237 0.38 -5.29 25.82
CA ARG A 237 0.08 -4.20 26.75
C ARG A 237 1.39 -3.78 27.43
N GLY A 238 1.95 -2.65 27.04
CA GLY A 238 3.11 -2.06 27.72
C GLY A 238 3.82 -0.96 26.93
N ASN A 239 4.52 -0.09 27.65
CA ASN A 239 5.34 1.03 27.15
C ASN A 239 6.62 0.56 26.40
N GLY A 240 6.52 -0.48 25.56
CA GLY A 240 7.61 -0.99 24.75
C GLY A 240 7.78 -0.18 23.44
N PRO A 241 8.99 -0.17 22.86
CA PRO A 241 9.22 0.44 21.55
C PRO A 241 8.39 -0.25 20.46
N PHE A 242 8.06 0.52 19.41
CA PHE A 242 7.30 0.07 18.24
C PHE A 242 7.87 -1.25 17.69
N PRO A 243 7.05 -2.29 17.42
CA PRO A 243 7.53 -3.51 16.80
C PRO A 243 8.11 -3.20 15.42
N LYS A 244 9.30 -3.74 15.12
CA LYS A 244 10.03 -3.51 13.87
C LYS A 244 9.33 -4.07 12.62
N SER A 245 8.29 -4.88 12.80
CA SER A 245 7.48 -5.47 11.74
C SER A 245 6.10 -5.84 12.29
N PHE A 246 5.03 -5.52 11.56
CA PHE A 246 3.72 -6.12 11.77
C PHE A 246 3.65 -7.40 10.94
N THR A 247 3.85 -8.57 11.57
CA THR A 247 3.51 -9.84 10.91
C THR A 247 2.03 -10.07 11.09
N ALA A 248 1.23 -9.87 10.03
CA ALA A 248 -0.13 -10.38 10.02
C ALA A 248 -0.06 -11.92 9.96
N LYS A 249 -0.12 -12.60 11.11
CA LYS A 249 -0.38 -14.03 11.12
C LYS A 249 -1.90 -14.21 10.96
N HIS A 250 -2.32 -14.61 9.78
CA HIS A 250 -3.64 -15.22 9.63
C HIS A 250 -3.66 -16.52 10.46
N PRO A 251 -4.61 -16.71 11.39
CA PRO A 251 -4.78 -18.00 12.02
C PRO A 251 -5.30 -18.98 10.96
N ILE A 252 -4.45 -19.94 10.59
CA ILE A 252 -4.88 -21.16 9.90
C ILE A 252 -5.80 -21.87 10.90
N GLY A 253 -7.08 -21.99 10.55
CA GLY A 253 -8.06 -22.69 11.37
C GLY A 253 -7.62 -24.14 11.57
N ASP A 254 -7.37 -24.50 12.83
CA ASP A 254 -7.17 -25.88 13.27
C ASP A 254 -8.54 -26.57 13.30
N THR A 255 -8.86 -27.29 12.23
CA THR A 255 -10.00 -28.22 12.21
C THR A 255 -9.57 -29.55 12.83
N SER A 256 -9.45 -29.59 14.16
CA SER A 256 -9.26 -30.85 14.90
C SER A 256 -9.95 -30.84 16.26
N LYS A 257 -11.24 -30.53 16.29
CA LYS A 257 -12.16 -31.01 17.34
C LYS A 257 -13.56 -31.28 16.74
N ASN A 258 -13.77 -32.53 16.35
CA ASN A 258 -15.03 -33.26 16.49
C ASN A 258 -14.69 -34.54 17.24
#